data_AF-A0A9J7J1J9-F1
#
_entry.id   AF-A0A9J7J1J9-F1
#
_cell.length_a   1.000
_cell.length_b   1.000
_cell.length_c   1.000
_cell.angle_alpha   90.00
_cell.angle_beta   90.00
_cell.angle_gamma   90.00
#
_symmetry.space_group_name_H-M   'P 1'
#
loop_
_entity.id
_entity.type
_entity.pdbx_description
1 polymer ?
#
loop_
_entity_poly.entity_id
_entity_poly.type
_entity_poly.pdbx_seq_one_letter_code
_entity_poly.pdbx_strand_id
1 'polypeptide(L)'
;MRSVSVVLILVVVAMASSAPTDSPPQKEHYDVEKADEIFEQYIKDYQKEYKDENDKQVHFKAFVESLKEINKLNEESTSATFGINKFADYTEEERKGMFGLRLPKQ
;
A
#
# COMPACT_ATOMS: atom_id res chain seq x y z
N MET A 1 54.93 15.33 3.94
CA MET A 1 53.66 15.98 3.55
C MET A 1 52.62 14.87 3.48
N ARG A 2 51.56 14.94 4.30
CA ARG A 2 50.55 13.89 4.43
C ARG A 2 49.50 14.07 3.34
N SER A 3 49.40 13.13 2.40
CA SER A 3 48.36 13.12 1.37
C SER A 3 47.09 12.51 1.95
N VAL A 4 46.03 13.31 2.11
CA VAL A 4 44.70 12.84 2.48
C VAL A 4 43.89 12.73 1.18
N SER A 5 43.63 11.50 0.75
CA SER A 5 42.72 11.23 -0.38
C SER A 5 41.27 11.38 0.11
N VAL A 6 40.57 12.39 -0.40
CA VAL A 6 39.16 12.65 -0.12
C VAL A 6 38.31 11.73 -1.01
N VAL A 7 37.64 10.75 -0.40
CA VAL A 7 36.63 9.92 -1.07
C VAL A 7 35.32 10.70 -1.08
N LEU A 8 34.87 11.08 -2.27
CA LEU A 8 33.62 11.80 -2.50
C LEU A 8 32.49 10.75 -2.67
N ILE A 9 31.78 10.45 -1.58
CA ILE A 9 30.57 9.62 -1.62
C ILE A 9 29.39 10.54 -1.95
N LEU A 10 28.91 10.47 -3.20
CA LEU A 10 27.64 11.10 -3.59
C LEU A 10 26.48 10.24 -3.11
N VAL A 11 25.96 10.54 -1.91
CA VAL A 11 24.65 10.03 -1.47
C VAL A 11 23.59 10.89 -2.14
N VAL A 12 22.94 10.36 -3.17
CA VAL A 12 21.75 10.98 -3.76
C VAL A 12 20.59 10.72 -2.81
N VAL A 13 20.35 11.66 -1.89
CA VAL A 13 19.11 11.69 -1.12
C VAL A 13 18.02 12.13 -2.09
N ALA A 14 17.18 11.20 -2.52
CA ALA A 14 15.96 11.52 -3.25
C ALA A 14 15.05 12.32 -2.31
N MET A 15 15.06 13.64 -2.44
CA MET A 15 14.12 14.50 -1.75
C MET A 15 12.75 14.26 -2.39
N ALA A 16 11.86 13.58 -1.68
CA ALA A 16 10.44 13.56 -2.03
C ALA A 16 9.92 15.00 -1.90
N SER A 17 9.86 15.72 -3.01
CA SER A 17 9.30 17.07 -3.07
C SER A 17 7.81 17.01 -2.73
N SER A 18 7.44 17.37 -1.51
CA SER A 18 6.07 17.69 -1.12
C SER A 18 5.69 19.09 -1.61
N ALA A 19 5.75 19.32 -2.92
CA ALA A 19 5.17 20.52 -3.51
C ALA A 19 3.65 20.36 -3.50
N PRO A 20 2.87 21.36 -3.07
CA PRO A 20 1.43 21.34 -3.22
C PRO A 20 1.10 21.42 -4.71
N THR A 21 0.78 20.28 -5.32
CA THR A 21 0.14 20.27 -6.63
C THR A 21 -1.30 20.73 -6.44
N ASP A 22 -1.66 21.92 -6.94
CA ASP A 22 -3.05 22.44 -7.02
C ASP A 22 -3.99 21.57 -7.88
N SER A 23 -3.53 20.41 -8.35
CA SER A 23 -4.34 19.42 -9.03
C SER A 23 -4.99 18.49 -8.00
N PRO A 24 -6.27 18.11 -8.17
CA PRO A 24 -6.88 17.05 -7.37
C PRO A 24 -5.94 15.83 -7.31
N PRO A 25 -5.84 15.13 -6.17
CA PRO A 25 -5.06 13.90 -6.07
C PRO A 25 -5.45 13.00 -7.25
N GLN A 26 -4.48 12.71 -8.11
CA GLN A 26 -4.74 11.82 -9.23
C GLN A 26 -5.13 10.47 -8.65
N LYS A 27 -6.25 9.94 -9.12
CA LYS A 27 -6.72 8.62 -8.68
C LYS A 27 -5.74 7.59 -9.18
N GLU A 28 -5.10 6.89 -8.25
CA GLU A 28 -4.19 5.82 -8.59
C GLU A 28 -4.96 4.68 -9.26
N HIS A 29 -4.38 4.15 -10.33
CA HIS A 29 -4.84 2.93 -10.98
C HIS A 29 -3.69 1.93 -10.98
N TYR A 30 -3.85 0.84 -10.23
CA TYR A 30 -2.83 -0.18 -10.07
C TYR A 30 -2.85 -1.17 -11.24
N ASP A 31 -1.67 -1.53 -11.72
CA ASP A 31 -1.52 -2.63 -12.67
C ASP A 31 -1.56 -3.96 -11.91
N VAL A 32 -2.67 -4.69 -12.02
CA VAL A 32 -2.88 -5.96 -11.30
C VAL A 32 -1.92 -7.05 -11.77
N GLU A 33 -1.37 -6.95 -12.98
CA GLU A 33 -0.33 -7.89 -13.45
C GLU A 33 0.99 -7.71 -12.69
N LYS A 34 1.19 -6.56 -12.04
CA LYS A 34 2.34 -6.26 -11.18
C LYS A 34 2.05 -6.44 -9.70
N ALA A 35 0.97 -7.14 -9.35
CA ALA A 35 0.56 -7.29 -7.96
C ALA A 35 1.68 -7.86 -7.06
N ASP A 36 2.52 -8.77 -7.56
CA ASP A 36 3.66 -9.30 -6.80
C ASP A 36 4.63 -8.19 -6.36
N GLU A 37 5.05 -7.32 -7.28
CA GLU A 37 5.97 -6.21 -7.00
C GLU A 37 5.34 -5.19 -6.04
N ILE A 38 4.05 -4.88 -6.27
CA ILE A 38 3.29 -3.94 -5.44
C ILE A 38 3.12 -4.51 -4.02
N PHE A 39 2.87 -5.81 -3.89
CA PHE A 39 2.71 -6.46 -2.60
C PHE A 39 4.03 -6.51 -1.81
N GLU A 40 5.15 -6.77 -2.46
CA GLU A 40 6.47 -6.72 -1.80
C GLU A 40 6.82 -5.30 -1.32
N GLN A 41 6.39 -4.27 -2.04
CA GLN A 41 6.53 -2.88 -1.57
C GLN A 41 5.58 -2.61 -0.40
N TYR A 42 4.31 -3.03 -0.50
CA TYR A 42 3.31 -2.92 0.57
C TYR A 42 3.78 -3.55 1.88
N ILE A 43 4.37 -4.74 1.83
CA ILE A 43 4.93 -5.43 3.01
C ILE A 43 5.97 -4.55 3.71
N LYS A 44 6.84 -3.88 2.94
CA LYS A 44 7.87 -2.99 3.50
C LYS A 44 7.27 -1.71 4.05
N ASP A 45 6.37 -1.07 3.30
CA ASP A 45 5.77 0.21 3.66
C ASP A 45 4.92 0.11 4.92
N TYR A 46 4.23 -1.01 5.13
CA TYR A 46 3.35 -1.26 6.27
C TYR A 46 3.93 -2.24 7.30
N GLN A 47 5.19 -2.63 7.13
CA GLN A 47 5.92 -3.53 8.03
C GLN A 47 5.13 -4.81 8.34
N LYS A 48 4.61 -5.45 7.28
CA LYS A 48 3.77 -6.64 7.41
C LYS A 48 4.62 -7.85 7.75
N GLU A 49 4.11 -8.66 8.67
CA GLU A 49 4.67 -9.93 9.06
C GLU A 49 3.58 -10.99 8.94
N TYR A 50 3.92 -12.11 8.31
CA TYR A 50 3.02 -13.25 8.15
C TYR A 50 3.59 -14.45 8.89
N LYS A 51 2.70 -15.29 9.40
CA LYS A 51 3.09 -16.46 10.21
C LYS A 51 3.93 -17.45 9.41
N ASP A 52 3.56 -17.69 8.16
CA ASP A 52 4.19 -18.63 7.25
C ASP A 52 3.85 -18.27 5.79
N GLU A 53 4.41 -19.02 4.83
CA GLU A 53 4.21 -18.76 3.41
C GLU A 53 2.75 -18.95 2.97
N ASN A 54 2.01 -19.87 3.61
CA ASN A 54 0.61 -20.07 3.29
C ASN A 54 -0.23 -18.87 3.75
N ASP A 55 0.05 -18.35 4.95
CA ASP A 55 -0.54 -17.11 5.46
C ASP A 55 -0.26 -15.93 4.53
N LYS A 56 1.01 -15.75 4.12
CA LYS A 56 1.41 -14.73 3.14
C LYS A 56 0.63 -14.88 1.82
N GLN A 57 0.47 -16.11 1.32
CA GLN A 57 -0.26 -16.36 0.07
C GLN A 57 -1.75 -16.03 0.19
N VAL A 58 -2.38 -16.28 1.34
CA VAL A 58 -3.78 -15.92 1.60
C VAL A 58 -3.94 -14.41 1.59
N HIS A 59 -3.06 -13.68 2.28
CA HIS A 59 -3.04 -12.22 2.30
C HIS A 59 -2.72 -11.60 0.95
N PHE A 60 -1.83 -12.21 0.16
CA PHE A 60 -1.55 -11.77 -1.20
C PHE A 60 -2.79 -11.82 -2.09
N LYS A 61 -3.58 -12.91 -2.01
CA LYS A 61 -4.83 -13.01 -2.77
C LYS A 61 -5.83 -11.93 -2.35
N ALA A 62 -5.97 -11.67 -1.05
CA ALA A 62 -6.82 -10.59 -0.55
C ALA A 62 -6.33 -9.22 -1.05
N PHE A 63 -5.02 -9.00 -1.07
CA PHE A 63 -4.40 -7.79 -1.60
C PHE A 63 -4.71 -7.56 -3.08
N VAL A 64 -4.61 -8.60 -3.92
CA VAL A 64 -4.96 -8.54 -5.34
C VAL A 64 -6.43 -8.11 -5.53
N GLU A 65 -7.35 -8.65 -4.73
CA GLU A 65 -8.76 -8.24 -4.79
C GLU A 65 -8.96 -6.79 -4.34
N SER A 66 -8.21 -6.32 -3.34
CA SER A 66 -8.21 -4.91 -2.95
C SER A 66 -7.71 -3.98 -4.06
N LEU A 67 -6.67 -4.35 -4.82
CA LEU A 67 -6.21 -3.55 -5.97
C LEU A 67 -7.31 -3.38 -7.02
N LYS A 68 -8.01 -4.47 -7.35
CA LYS A 68 -9.13 -4.45 -8.30
C LYS A 68 -10.26 -3.54 -7.81
N GLU A 69 -10.63 -3.65 -6.53
CA GLU A 69 -11.70 -2.84 -5.95
C GLU A 69 -11.30 -1.36 -5.88
N ILE A 70 -10.05 -1.05 -5.52
CA ILE A 70 -9.55 0.33 -5.52
C ILE A 70 -9.65 0.93 -6.93
N ASN A 71 -9.18 0.21 -7.97
CA ASN A 71 -9.25 0.68 -9.35
C ASN A 71 -10.70 0.96 -9.76
N LYS A 72 -11.59 0.01 -9.53
CA LYS A 72 -13.02 0.15 -9.82
C LYS A 72 -13.64 1.35 -9.10
N LEU A 73 -13.43 1.48 -7.79
CA LEU A 73 -13.98 2.59 -7.01
C LEU A 73 -13.40 3.94 -7.45
N ASN A 74 -12.14 3.97 -7.88
CA ASN A 74 -11.51 5.15 -8.45
C ASN A 74 -12.10 5.53 -9.81
N GLU A 75 -12.44 4.56 -10.66
CA GLU A 75 -13.15 4.80 -11.92
C GLU A 75 -14.59 5.29 -11.70
N GLU A 76 -15.31 4.72 -10.73
CA GLU A 76 -16.74 4.99 -10.50
C GLU A 76 -17.00 6.25 -9.65
N SER A 77 -16.12 6.55 -8.69
CA SER A 77 -16.35 7.66 -7.74
C SER A 77 -16.14 9.02 -8.41
N THR A 78 -16.86 10.05 -7.98
CA THR A 78 -16.61 11.45 -8.39
C THR A 78 -16.15 12.33 -7.24
N SER A 79 -16.23 11.84 -6.01
CA SER A 79 -16.04 12.62 -4.77
C SER A 79 -14.96 12.05 -3.85
N ALA A 80 -14.42 10.88 -4.15
CA ALA A 80 -13.41 10.21 -3.35
C ALA A 80 -12.33 9.57 -4.22
N THR A 81 -11.15 9.45 -3.61
CA THR A 81 -10.00 8.71 -4.14
C THR A 81 -9.65 7.59 -3.16
N PHE A 82 -9.41 6.41 -3.68
CA PHE A 82 -9.06 5.21 -2.95
C PHE A 82 -7.61 4.84 -3.26
N GLY A 83 -6.95 4.16 -2.33
CA GLY A 83 -5.55 3.79 -2.45
C GLY A 83 -5.18 2.68 -1.47
N ILE A 84 -4.01 2.07 -1.71
CA ILE A 84 -3.44 1.07 -0.81
C ILE A 84 -3.23 1.68 0.58
N ASN A 85 -3.73 0.99 1.60
CA ASN A 85 -3.58 1.35 3.00
C ASN A 85 -3.22 0.11 3.84
N LYS A 86 -2.97 0.28 5.14
CA LYS A 86 -2.56 -0.82 6.05
C LYS A 86 -3.52 -2.00 6.17
N PHE A 87 -4.72 -1.90 5.62
CA PHE A 87 -5.75 -2.95 5.63
C PHE A 87 -5.94 -3.57 4.24
N ALA A 88 -5.12 -3.23 3.25
CA ALA A 88 -5.30 -3.66 1.86
C ALA A 88 -5.16 -5.17 1.68
N ASP A 89 -4.48 -5.89 2.58
CA ASP A 89 -4.35 -7.35 2.56
C ASP A 89 -5.34 -8.08 3.47
N TYR A 90 -6.32 -7.40 4.05
CA TYR A 90 -7.29 -8.06 4.94
C TYR A 90 -8.18 -9.02 4.15
N THR A 91 -8.26 -10.25 4.64
CA THR A 91 -9.24 -11.24 4.19
C THR A 91 -10.67 -10.79 4.51
N GLU A 92 -11.65 -11.44 3.88
CA GLU A 92 -13.06 -11.12 4.14
C GLU A 92 -13.43 -11.34 5.61
N GLU A 93 -12.89 -12.40 6.21
CA GLU A 93 -13.04 -12.77 7.62
C GLU A 93 -12.48 -11.69 8.56
N GLU A 94 -11.27 -11.19 8.28
CA GLU A 94 -10.65 -10.13 9.07
C GLU A 94 -11.42 -8.82 8.95
N ARG A 95 -11.89 -8.50 7.74
CA ARG A 95 -12.71 -7.31 7.50
C ARG A 95 -14.03 -7.36 8.28
N LYS A 96 -14.67 -8.53 8.38
CA LYS A 96 -15.87 -8.73 9.24
C LYS A 96 -15.56 -8.47 10.71
N GLY A 97 -14.33 -8.71 11.15
CA GLY A 97 -13.88 -8.42 12.51
C GLY A 97 -13.65 -6.93 12.82
N MET A 98 -13.59 -6.04 11.82
CA MET A 98 -13.31 -4.61 12.02
C MET A 98 -14.51 -3.81 12.57
N PHE A 99 -15.71 -4.39 12.57
CA PHE A 99 -16.90 -3.69 13.05
C PHE A 99 -16.97 -3.72 14.59
N GLY A 100 -16.61 -2.60 15.22
CA GLY A 100 -16.69 -2.44 16.67
C GLY A 100 -18.12 -2.28 17.22
N LEU A 101 -19.12 -2.10 16.35
CA LEU A 101 -20.51 -1.92 16.75
C LEU A 101 -21.13 -3.26 17.18
N ARG A 102 -21.44 -3.39 18.48
CA ARG A 102 -22.18 -4.52 19.02
C ARG A 102 -23.64 -4.12 19.21
N LEU A 103 -24.52 -4.65 18.37
CA LEU A 103 -25.96 -4.45 18.53
C LEU A 103 -26.48 -5.28 19.72
N PRO A 104 -27.35 -4.72 20.58
CA PRO A 104 -28.02 -5.51 21.60
C PRO A 104 -28.86 -6.61 20.93
N LYS A 105 -28.90 -7.80 21.54
CA LYS A 105 -29.83 -8.84 21.11
C LYS A 105 -31.26 -8.32 21.31
N GLN A 106 -32.07 -8.39 20.26
CA GLN A 106 -33.50 -8.14 20.32
C GLN A 106 -34.21 -9.23 21.12
#